data_AF-A0A1X1VGS2-F1
#
_entry.id   AF-A0A1X1VGS2-F1
#
_cell.length_a   1.000
_cell.length_b   1.000
_cell.length_c   1.000
_cell.angle_alpha   90.00
_cell.angle_beta   90.00
_cell.angle_gamma   90.00
#
_symmetry.space_group_name_H-M   'P 1'
#
loop_
_entity.id
_entity.type
_entity.pdbx_description
1 polymer ?
#
loop_
_entity_poly.entity_id
_entity_poly.type
_entity_poly.pdbx_seq_one_letter_code
_entity_poly.pdbx_strand_id
1 'polypeptide(L)'
;MTPGDTDKLAPRGDLTALPDLLHGAQHAGPIRDRRPVYVDLLPPCNAECPAGENIQAWLADARAGRHEQAWRRLVAIHRRVCCHPCESSCSRAYLDATVAIHAVERFLGDTAMDATRVARRPGAEDTVIIYRRTAAQTPSHAHEVHEAEREGVRINWLRTSAAFDHDELQVELMELDESGRPQPTRISRPVNAPTTSGHCAKPTTDPTTSN
;
A
#
# COMPACT_ATOMS: atom_id res chain seq x y z
N MET A 1 -45.13 21.76 -47.95
CA MET A 1 -44.89 22.29 -46.60
C MET A 1 -46.21 22.29 -45.88
N THR A 2 -46.42 21.35 -44.96
CA THR A 2 -47.63 21.28 -44.14
C THR A 2 -47.63 22.40 -43.10
N PRO A 3 -48.80 22.98 -42.78
CA PRO A 3 -48.93 24.04 -41.79
C PRO A 3 -48.83 23.42 -40.40
N GLY A 4 -47.65 23.45 -39.78
CA GLY A 4 -47.43 22.73 -38.52
C GLY A 4 -46.28 23.22 -37.65
N ASP A 5 -45.75 24.43 -37.86
CA ASP A 5 -44.52 24.86 -37.18
C ASP A 5 -44.56 26.31 -36.63
N THR A 6 -45.73 26.84 -36.28
CA THR A 6 -45.82 28.18 -35.63
C THR A 6 -45.98 28.14 -34.12
N ASP A 7 -45.99 26.95 -33.49
CA ASP A 7 -46.23 26.79 -32.04
C ASP A 7 -44.98 26.39 -31.23
N LYS A 8 -43.77 26.62 -31.76
CA LYS A 8 -42.51 26.19 -31.11
C LYS A 8 -41.55 27.31 -30.69
N LEU A 9 -42.05 28.53 -30.51
CA LEU A 9 -41.23 29.59 -29.94
C LEU A 9 -41.99 30.40 -28.88
N ALA A 10 -42.53 29.70 -27.88
CA ALA A 10 -42.66 30.35 -26.57
C ALA A 10 -41.25 30.84 -26.18
N PRO A 11 -41.09 32.09 -25.72
CA PRO A 11 -39.78 32.60 -25.32
C PRO A 11 -39.28 31.69 -24.21
N ARG A 12 -38.27 30.88 -24.53
CA ARG A 12 -37.56 30.07 -23.54
C ARG A 12 -37.01 31.08 -22.56
N GLY A 13 -37.57 31.08 -21.34
CA GLY A 13 -37.14 32.00 -20.29
C GLY A 13 -35.63 32.04 -20.27
N ASP A 14 -35.08 33.25 -20.40
CA ASP A 14 -33.65 33.46 -20.38
C ASP A 14 -33.09 32.79 -19.13
N LEU A 15 -32.24 31.76 -19.32
CA LEU A 15 -31.57 31.06 -18.22
C LEU A 15 -30.67 32.02 -17.40
N THR A 16 -30.46 33.23 -17.93
CA THR A 16 -29.69 34.33 -17.36
C THR A 16 -30.57 35.49 -16.87
N ALA A 17 -31.82 35.21 -16.48
CA ALA A 17 -32.66 36.21 -15.80
C ALA A 17 -31.89 36.85 -14.63
N LEU A 18 -31.76 38.17 -14.66
CA LEU A 18 -31.04 38.92 -13.63
C LEU A 18 -31.69 38.67 -12.26
N PRO A 19 -30.92 38.28 -11.23
CA PRO A 19 -31.46 38.05 -9.90
C PRO A 19 -32.04 39.35 -9.32
N ASP A 20 -33.20 39.26 -8.68
CA ASP A 20 -33.83 40.40 -7.99
C ASP A 20 -33.05 40.74 -6.71
N LEU A 21 -32.14 41.71 -6.84
CA LEU A 21 -31.28 42.18 -5.75
C LEU A 21 -32.00 43.15 -4.79
N LEU A 22 -33.22 43.60 -5.14
CA LEU A 22 -33.97 44.60 -4.38
C LEU A 22 -34.97 43.95 -3.41
N HIS A 23 -35.56 42.81 -3.79
CA HIS A 23 -36.57 42.12 -2.97
C HIS A 23 -36.23 40.64 -2.69
N GLY A 24 -35.17 40.10 -3.30
CA GLY A 24 -34.64 38.76 -3.03
C GLY A 24 -33.64 38.75 -1.86
N ALA A 25 -33.21 37.53 -1.48
CA ALA A 25 -32.26 37.30 -0.38
C ALA A 25 -31.06 38.27 -0.43
N GLN A 26 -30.62 38.76 0.73
CA GLN A 26 -29.63 39.84 0.91
C GLN A 26 -28.28 39.64 0.18
N HIS A 27 -28.06 38.46 -0.42
CA HIS A 27 -26.82 38.07 -1.07
C HIS A 27 -27.12 37.32 -2.37
N ALA A 28 -26.50 37.76 -3.48
CA ALA A 28 -26.60 37.13 -4.80
C ALA A 28 -25.62 35.95 -5.00
N GLY A 29 -25.17 35.34 -3.90
CA GLY A 29 -24.15 34.30 -3.91
C GLY A 29 -24.50 33.17 -2.93
N PRO A 30 -23.83 32.01 -3.03
CA PRO A 30 -24.07 30.89 -2.14
C PRO A 30 -23.79 31.31 -0.70
N ILE A 31 -24.85 31.48 0.10
CA ILE A 31 -24.76 31.70 1.54
C ILE A 31 -24.35 30.36 2.16
N ARG A 32 -23.23 30.34 2.89
CA ARG A 32 -22.84 29.16 3.69
C ARG A 32 -23.76 29.08 4.91
N ASP A 33 -24.85 28.34 4.79
CA ASP A 33 -25.78 28.00 5.87
C ASP A 33 -25.23 26.89 6.78
N ARG A 34 -24.29 26.10 6.26
CA ARG A 34 -23.65 24.97 6.95
C ARG A 34 -22.14 25.11 6.99
N ARG A 35 -21.58 24.79 8.15
CA ARG A 35 -20.13 24.64 8.32
C ARG A 35 -19.77 23.16 8.11
N PRO A 36 -18.93 22.81 7.11
CA PRO A 36 -18.45 21.44 6.98
C PRO A 36 -17.63 21.08 8.22
N VAL A 37 -17.99 19.96 8.84
CA VAL A 37 -17.20 19.33 9.90
C VAL A 37 -16.29 18.32 9.22
N TYR A 38 -14.97 18.53 9.33
CA TYR A 38 -14.00 17.56 8.87
C TYR A 38 -13.99 16.39 9.85
N VAL A 39 -14.21 15.20 9.32
CA VAL A 39 -14.15 13.94 10.06
C VAL A 39 -13.03 13.10 9.45
N ASP A 40 -12.20 12.52 10.30
CA ASP A 40 -11.16 11.59 9.88
C ASP A 40 -11.79 10.22 9.65
N LEU A 41 -12.06 9.91 8.39
CA LEU A 41 -12.53 8.59 7.97
C LEU A 41 -11.33 7.73 7.56
N LEU A 42 -11.40 6.44 7.89
CA LEU A 42 -10.45 5.49 7.35
C LEU A 42 -10.58 5.49 5.81
N PRO A 43 -9.51 5.76 5.07
CA PRO A 43 -9.58 5.83 3.62
C PRO A 43 -9.89 4.44 3.06
N PRO A 44 -10.65 4.34 1.95
CA PRO A 44 -11.08 3.06 1.40
C PRO A 44 -9.90 2.20 0.96
N CYS A 45 -8.78 2.81 0.53
CA CYS A 45 -7.58 2.06 0.19
C CYS A 45 -7.03 1.27 1.38
N ASN A 46 -6.96 1.87 2.58
CA ASN A 46 -6.48 1.18 3.78
C ASN A 46 -7.52 0.17 4.28
N ALA A 47 -8.80 0.53 4.21
CA ALA A 47 -9.90 -0.33 4.65
C ALA A 47 -9.99 -1.63 3.84
N GLU A 48 -9.73 -1.55 2.53
CA GLU A 48 -9.85 -2.68 1.61
C GLU A 48 -8.57 -3.52 1.52
N CYS A 49 -7.47 -3.08 2.13
CA CYS A 49 -6.22 -3.82 2.08
C CYS A 49 -6.31 -5.09 2.94
N PRO A 50 -6.26 -6.31 2.36
CA PRO A 50 -6.35 -7.55 3.14
C PRO A 50 -5.12 -7.77 4.04
N ALA A 51 -4.01 -7.11 3.74
CA ALA A 51 -2.80 -7.11 4.56
C ALA A 51 -2.85 -6.07 5.69
N GLY A 52 -3.90 -5.25 5.77
CA GLY A 52 -4.05 -4.22 6.81
C GLY A 52 -3.03 -3.09 6.71
N GLU A 53 -2.54 -2.78 5.51
CA GLU A 53 -1.51 -1.77 5.32
C GLU A 53 -2.03 -0.34 5.48
N ASN A 54 -1.17 0.54 6.00
CA ASN A 54 -1.42 1.98 5.98
C ASN A 54 -0.88 2.61 4.68
N ILE A 55 -1.67 2.49 3.61
CA ILE A 55 -1.31 2.93 2.26
C ILE A 55 -1.05 4.43 2.18
N GLN A 56 -1.87 5.24 2.86
CA GLN A 56 -1.64 6.69 2.91
C GLN A 56 -0.29 7.06 3.52
N ALA A 57 0.10 6.37 4.60
CA ALA A 57 1.34 6.69 5.31
C ALA A 57 2.58 6.40 4.46
N TRP A 58 2.69 5.23 3.85
CA TRP A 58 3.85 4.91 3.02
C TRP A 58 3.83 5.67 1.68
N LEU A 59 2.65 5.99 1.12
CA LEU A 59 2.56 6.87 -0.06
C LEU A 59 3.06 8.29 0.25
N ALA A 60 2.76 8.81 1.44
CA ALA A 60 3.25 10.10 1.87
C ALA A 60 4.78 10.11 2.01
N ASP A 61 5.36 9.05 2.55
CA ASP A 61 6.81 8.89 2.66
C ASP A 61 7.47 8.77 1.29
N ALA A 62 6.86 7.98 0.38
CA ALA A 62 7.31 7.83 -0.99
C ALA A 62 7.33 9.16 -1.73
N ARG A 63 6.23 9.93 -1.61
CA ARG A 63 6.12 11.27 -2.21
C ARG A 63 7.16 12.24 -1.66
N ALA A 64 7.55 12.08 -0.39
CA ALA A 64 8.56 12.92 0.23
C ALA A 64 10.01 12.45 -0.04
N GLY A 65 10.21 11.41 -0.85
CA GLY A 65 11.53 10.83 -1.14
C GLY A 65 12.11 9.99 0.00
N ARG A 66 11.35 9.75 1.08
CA ARG A 66 11.75 8.91 2.21
C ARG A 66 11.45 7.44 1.93
N HIS A 67 12.02 6.91 0.85
CA HIS A 67 11.73 5.55 0.40
C HIS A 67 12.02 4.50 1.48
N GLU A 68 13.10 4.69 2.24
CA GLU A 68 13.44 3.75 3.33
C GLU A 68 12.36 3.63 4.39
N GLN A 69 11.83 4.78 4.82
CA GLN A 69 10.72 4.80 5.75
C GLN A 69 9.46 4.18 5.14
N ALA A 70 9.23 4.42 3.85
CA ALA A 70 8.08 3.89 3.13
C ALA A 70 8.12 2.35 3.06
N TRP A 71 9.23 1.73 2.64
CA TRP A 71 9.29 0.27 2.54
C TRP A 71 9.39 -0.43 3.89
N ARG A 72 9.93 0.23 4.93
CA ARG A 72 9.91 -0.30 6.31
C ARG A 72 8.49 -0.38 6.89
N ARG A 73 7.55 0.43 6.36
CA ARG A 73 6.13 0.41 6.76
C ARG A 73 5.28 -0.60 6.00
N LEU A 74 5.79 -1.16 4.90
CA LEU A 74 5.11 -2.21 4.15
C LEU A 74 5.16 -3.52 4.94
N VAL A 75 4.00 -4.15 5.09
CA VAL A 75 3.86 -5.39 5.87
C VAL A 75 3.86 -6.59 4.92
N ALA A 76 3.41 -6.40 3.69
CA ALA A 76 3.34 -7.43 2.66
C ALA A 76 4.33 -7.16 1.53
N ILE A 77 5.36 -8.01 1.40
CA ILE A 77 6.19 -8.08 0.19
C ILE A 77 5.47 -8.92 -0.89
N HIS A 78 4.15 -8.92 -0.92
CA HIS A 78 3.34 -9.68 -1.90
C HIS A 78 3.25 -8.96 -3.24
N ARG A 79 4.19 -8.03 -3.52
CA ARG A 79 4.25 -7.01 -4.58
C ARG A 79 4.00 -7.49 -6.02
N ARG A 80 4.00 -8.80 -6.26
CA ARG A 80 3.77 -9.43 -7.58
C ARG A 80 2.53 -10.34 -7.63
N VAL A 81 1.94 -10.64 -6.47
CA VAL A 81 0.75 -11.49 -6.29
C VAL A 81 -0.42 -10.69 -5.72
N CYS A 82 -0.19 -9.45 -5.27
CA CYS A 82 -1.22 -8.53 -4.80
C CYS A 82 -2.30 -8.36 -5.87
N CYS A 83 -3.56 -8.56 -5.48
CA CYS A 83 -4.73 -8.40 -6.34
C CYS A 83 -5.28 -6.95 -6.35
N HIS A 84 -4.56 -6.01 -5.72
CA HIS A 84 -4.82 -4.56 -5.71
C HIS A 84 -6.29 -4.12 -5.53
N PRO A 85 -7.03 -4.66 -4.53
CA PRO A 85 -8.42 -4.27 -4.30
C PRO A 85 -8.52 -2.80 -3.82
N CYS A 86 -7.45 -2.27 -3.22
CA CYS A 86 -7.30 -0.89 -2.82
C CYS A 86 -7.32 0.12 -3.99
N GLU A 87 -6.94 -0.30 -5.20
CA GLU A 87 -7.05 0.56 -6.39
C GLU A 87 -8.49 0.63 -6.89
N SER A 88 -9.20 -0.50 -6.86
CA SER A 88 -10.60 -0.60 -7.25
C SER A 88 -11.53 0.24 -6.36
N SER A 89 -11.22 0.36 -5.06
CA SER A 89 -12.00 1.15 -4.10
C SER A 89 -11.53 2.61 -3.95
N CYS A 90 -10.54 3.05 -4.73
CA CYS A 90 -9.92 4.35 -4.55
C CYS A 90 -10.89 5.51 -4.82
N SER A 91 -11.11 6.38 -3.81
CA SER A 91 -11.99 7.57 -3.95
C SER A 91 -11.57 8.51 -5.09
N ARG A 92 -10.30 8.48 -5.48
CA ARG A 92 -9.77 9.33 -6.54
C ARG A 92 -10.32 8.98 -7.92
N ALA A 93 -10.85 7.76 -8.09
CA ALA A 93 -11.59 7.36 -9.30
C ALA A 93 -12.78 8.27 -9.62
N TYR A 94 -13.38 8.93 -8.61
CA TYR A 94 -14.48 9.88 -8.80
C TYR A 94 -14.04 11.29 -9.23
N LEU A 95 -12.74 11.59 -9.18
CA LEU A 95 -12.18 12.91 -9.51
C LEU A 95 -11.39 12.88 -10.81
N ASP A 96 -10.40 12.01 -10.91
CA ASP A 96 -9.56 11.85 -12.09
C ASP A 96 -9.29 10.36 -12.38
N ALA A 97 -8.31 9.75 -11.72
CA ALA A 97 -7.92 8.37 -11.92
C ALA A 97 -7.51 7.71 -10.61
N THR A 98 -7.60 6.38 -10.56
CA THR A 98 -7.10 5.61 -9.42
C THR A 98 -5.60 5.86 -9.22
N VAL A 99 -5.17 5.88 -7.97
CA VAL A 99 -3.73 5.91 -7.68
C VAL A 99 -3.16 4.53 -8.00
N ALA A 100 -2.07 4.47 -8.76
CA ALA A 100 -1.35 3.24 -9.07
C ALA A 100 -0.55 2.74 -7.85
N ILE A 101 -1.27 2.40 -6.78
CA ILE A 101 -0.75 1.92 -5.49
C ILE A 101 0.15 0.71 -5.73
N HIS A 102 -0.28 -0.25 -6.56
CA HIS A 102 0.48 -1.47 -6.86
C HIS A 102 1.82 -1.17 -7.54
N ALA A 103 1.86 -0.17 -8.44
CA ALA A 103 3.09 0.24 -9.09
C ALA A 103 4.09 0.87 -8.09
N VAL A 104 3.59 1.73 -7.19
CA VAL A 104 4.43 2.33 -6.15
C VAL A 104 4.87 1.28 -5.14
N GLU A 105 4.00 0.34 -4.77
CA GLU A 105 4.33 -0.78 -3.89
C GLU A 105 5.42 -1.66 -4.52
N ARG A 106 5.37 -1.90 -5.83
CA ARG A 106 6.42 -2.65 -6.54
C ARG A 106 7.77 -1.91 -6.52
N PHE A 107 7.75 -0.61 -6.82
CA PHE A 107 8.93 0.28 -6.72
C PHE A 107 9.50 0.32 -5.29
N LEU A 108 8.61 0.35 -4.29
CA LEU A 108 8.68 -0.08 -2.88
C LEU A 108 9.93 -0.76 -2.32
N GLY A 109 9.97 -2.07 -2.55
CA GLY A 109 10.92 -2.23 -3.61
C GLY A 109 11.68 -3.47 -3.92
N ASP A 110 11.67 -3.67 -5.22
CA ASP A 110 12.85 -3.48 -6.06
C ASP A 110 13.86 -2.49 -5.41
N THR A 111 13.50 -1.23 -5.08
CA THR A 111 14.37 -0.29 -4.32
C THR A 111 14.91 -0.87 -3.00
N ALA A 112 14.08 -1.53 -2.18
CA ALA A 112 14.55 -2.16 -0.93
C ALA A 112 15.54 -3.30 -1.20
N MET A 113 15.34 -4.06 -2.30
CA MET A 113 16.26 -5.11 -2.73
C MET A 113 17.58 -4.51 -3.24
N ASP A 114 17.54 -3.43 -4.00
CA ASP A 114 18.73 -2.71 -4.46
C ASP A 114 19.50 -2.09 -3.29
N ALA A 115 18.81 -1.49 -2.31
CA ALA A 115 19.42 -0.98 -1.09
C ALA A 115 20.15 -2.10 -0.32
N THR A 116 19.52 -3.28 -0.25
CA THR A 116 20.08 -4.48 0.38
C THR A 116 21.36 -4.94 -0.33
N ARG A 117 21.33 -4.97 -1.67
CA ARG A 117 22.48 -5.32 -2.54
C ARG A 117 23.63 -4.31 -2.42
N VAL A 118 23.33 -3.03 -2.38
CA VAL A 118 24.33 -1.96 -2.20
C VAL A 118 24.93 -1.99 -0.80
N ALA A 119 24.14 -2.24 0.24
CA ALA A 119 24.61 -2.34 1.62
C ALA A 119 25.63 -3.48 1.82
N ARG A 120 25.59 -4.51 0.97
CA ARG A 120 26.58 -5.59 0.95
C ARG A 120 27.96 -5.13 0.49
N ARG A 121 28.05 -4.20 -0.46
CA ARG A 121 29.33 -3.75 -1.07
C ARG A 121 30.33 -3.15 -0.07
N PRO A 122 29.92 -2.39 0.96
CA PRO A 122 30.84 -1.92 2.01
C PRO A 122 31.14 -2.95 3.13
N GLY A 123 30.71 -4.22 3.02
CA GLY A 123 31.08 -5.27 3.98
C GLY A 123 29.98 -5.71 4.96
N ALA A 124 28.70 -5.56 4.61
CA ALA A 124 27.64 -6.24 5.37
C ALA A 124 27.70 -7.75 5.08
N GLU A 125 28.30 -8.50 5.99
CA GLU A 125 28.62 -9.93 5.78
C GLU A 125 27.38 -10.84 5.80
N ASP A 126 26.26 -10.42 6.41
CA ASP A 126 25.14 -11.31 6.74
C ASP A 126 23.76 -10.85 6.21
N THR A 127 23.69 -10.45 4.95
CA THR A 127 22.38 -10.18 4.34
C THR A 127 21.63 -11.47 4.03
N VAL A 128 20.45 -11.63 4.65
CA VAL A 128 19.60 -12.82 4.50
C VAL A 128 18.20 -12.42 4.02
N ILE A 129 17.66 -13.15 3.05
CA ILE A 129 16.27 -13.04 2.59
C ILE A 129 15.51 -14.30 3.03
N ILE A 130 14.41 -14.13 3.75
CA ILE A 130 13.50 -15.23 4.13
C ILE A 130 12.37 -15.32 3.11
N TYR A 131 12.15 -16.49 2.52
CA TYR A 131 11.11 -16.66 1.50
C TYR A 131 10.27 -17.92 1.69
N ARG A 132 8.94 -17.76 1.63
CA ARG A 132 7.98 -18.84 1.91
C ARG A 132 7.77 -19.86 0.79
N ARG A 133 8.34 -19.63 -0.39
CA ARG A 133 8.18 -20.53 -1.57
C ARG A 133 9.53 -21.09 -2.01
N THR A 134 9.52 -21.98 -2.99
CA THR A 134 10.74 -22.45 -3.66
C THR A 134 11.23 -21.44 -4.70
N ALA A 135 12.48 -21.62 -5.16
CA ALA A 135 13.04 -20.85 -6.27
C ALA A 135 12.20 -20.97 -7.57
N ALA A 136 11.58 -22.12 -7.83
CA ALA A 136 10.72 -22.32 -9.00
C ALA A 136 9.34 -21.63 -8.90
N GLN A 137 8.89 -21.35 -7.67
CA GLN A 137 7.57 -20.76 -7.38
C GLN A 137 7.67 -19.26 -7.05
N THR A 138 8.87 -18.68 -7.11
CA THR A 138 9.07 -17.26 -6.89
C THR A 138 8.41 -16.46 -8.02
N PRO A 139 7.59 -15.44 -7.72
CA PRO A 139 7.04 -14.54 -8.73
C PRO A 139 8.07 -13.50 -9.19
N SER A 140 9.23 -13.41 -8.53
CA SER A 140 10.34 -12.53 -8.95
C SER A 140 10.96 -13.01 -10.26
N HIS A 141 11.55 -12.10 -11.03
CA HIS A 141 12.23 -12.53 -12.25
C HIS A 141 13.49 -13.33 -11.88
N ALA A 142 13.80 -14.37 -12.65
CA ALA A 142 14.96 -15.23 -12.40
C ALA A 142 16.29 -14.45 -12.32
N HIS A 143 16.42 -13.36 -13.10
CA HIS A 143 17.63 -12.53 -13.07
C HIS A 143 17.81 -11.79 -11.73
N GLU A 144 16.75 -11.29 -11.09
CA GLU A 144 16.82 -10.59 -9.80
C GLU A 144 17.32 -11.54 -8.70
N VAL A 145 16.80 -12.77 -8.69
CA VAL A 145 17.20 -13.83 -7.76
C VAL A 145 18.66 -14.22 -8.00
N HIS A 146 19.02 -14.46 -9.26
CA HIS A 146 20.37 -14.87 -9.63
C HIS A 146 21.40 -13.78 -9.32
N GLU A 147 21.08 -12.51 -9.56
CA GLU A 147 21.96 -11.39 -9.23
C GLU A 147 22.15 -11.23 -7.72
N ALA A 148 21.09 -11.36 -6.93
CA ALA A 148 21.18 -11.34 -5.46
C ALA A 148 22.09 -12.48 -4.96
N GLU A 149 21.92 -13.70 -5.47
CA GLU A 149 22.76 -14.84 -5.13
C GLU A 149 24.22 -14.67 -5.61
N ARG A 150 24.45 -14.10 -6.80
CA ARG A 150 25.80 -13.81 -7.31
C ARG A 150 26.53 -12.77 -6.49
N GLU A 151 25.81 -11.78 -5.99
CA GLU A 151 26.38 -10.83 -5.06
C GLU A 151 26.63 -11.51 -3.71
N GLY A 152 25.94 -12.61 -3.40
CA GLY A 152 26.10 -13.54 -2.26
C GLY A 152 25.03 -13.40 -1.16
N VAL A 153 23.87 -12.81 -1.49
CA VAL A 153 22.75 -12.66 -0.57
C VAL A 153 22.20 -14.04 -0.29
N ARG A 154 22.09 -14.43 0.99
CA ARG A 154 21.61 -15.76 1.37
C ARG A 154 20.09 -15.81 1.30
N ILE A 155 19.53 -16.48 0.29
CA ILE A 155 18.08 -16.68 0.17
C ILE A 155 17.69 -17.99 0.86
N ASN A 156 16.97 -17.87 1.96
CA ASN A 156 16.44 -18.98 2.73
C ASN A 156 15.04 -19.32 2.22
N TRP A 157 14.99 -20.21 1.24
CA TRP A 157 13.74 -20.75 0.68
C TRP A 157 12.98 -21.62 1.68
N LEU A 158 11.65 -21.72 1.48
CA LEU A 158 10.72 -22.47 2.33
C LEU A 158 10.85 -22.13 3.82
N ARG A 159 10.89 -20.84 4.13
CA ARG A 159 10.89 -20.34 5.52
C ARG A 159 9.89 -19.20 5.69
N THR A 160 9.30 -19.11 6.87
CA THR A 160 8.45 -17.99 7.29
C THR A 160 8.95 -17.42 8.62
N SER A 161 8.74 -16.14 8.88
CA SER A 161 9.07 -15.54 10.17
C SER A 161 8.08 -16.02 11.24
N ALA A 162 8.58 -16.66 12.30
CA ALA A 162 7.78 -17.09 13.44
C ALA A 162 7.80 -16.05 14.57
N ALA A 163 8.99 -15.53 14.87
CA ALA A 163 9.18 -14.46 15.86
C ALA A 163 10.42 -13.63 15.50
N PHE A 164 10.46 -12.41 16.00
CA PHE A 164 11.60 -11.52 15.83
C PHE A 164 11.94 -10.94 17.21
N ASP A 165 13.15 -11.22 17.68
CA ASP A 165 13.77 -10.52 18.80
C ASP A 165 14.89 -9.63 18.28
N HIS A 166 15.28 -8.62 19.07
CA HIS A 166 16.14 -7.50 18.68
C HIS A 166 17.28 -7.82 17.70
N ASP A 167 17.97 -8.96 17.89
CA ASP A 167 19.11 -9.40 17.06
C ASP A 167 18.92 -10.80 16.45
N GLU A 168 17.78 -11.45 16.67
CA GLU A 168 17.55 -12.83 16.24
C GLU A 168 16.17 -13.02 15.59
N LEU A 169 16.19 -13.40 14.30
CA LEU A 169 14.97 -13.76 13.58
C LEU A 169 14.74 -15.26 13.72
N GLN A 170 13.66 -15.65 14.41
CA GLN A 170 13.21 -17.03 14.46
C GLN A 170 12.39 -17.33 13.22
N VAL A 171 12.86 -18.28 12.41
CA VAL A 171 12.18 -18.71 11.19
C VAL A 171 11.64 -20.12 11.36
N GLU A 172 10.40 -20.31 10.93
CA GLU A 172 9.78 -21.62 10.84
C GLU A 172 10.05 -22.23 9.46
N LEU A 173 10.42 -23.51 9.44
CA LEU A 173 10.63 -24.27 8.22
C LEU A 173 9.30 -24.64 7.56
N MET A 174 9.31 -24.68 6.24
CA MET A 174 8.15 -25.08 5.45
C MET A 174 8.49 -26.31 4.60
N GLU A 175 7.51 -27.18 4.42
CA GLU A 175 7.58 -28.34 3.52
C GLU A 175 6.48 -28.22 2.47
N LEU A 176 6.71 -28.81 1.30
CA LEU A 176 5.69 -28.85 0.26
C LEU A 176 4.71 -29.98 0.56
N ASP A 177 3.42 -29.69 0.53
CA ASP A 177 2.38 -30.71 0.50
C ASP A 177 2.30 -31.41 -0.86
N GLU A 178 1.43 -32.42 -0.97
CA GLU A 178 1.18 -33.17 -2.21
C GLU A 178 0.72 -32.29 -3.39
N SER A 179 0.15 -31.11 -3.09
CA SER A 179 -0.27 -30.12 -4.09
C SER A 179 0.84 -29.13 -4.46
N GLY A 180 2.03 -29.30 -3.89
CA GLY A 180 3.17 -28.41 -4.07
C GLY A 180 3.02 -27.07 -3.35
N ARG A 181 2.11 -26.94 -2.39
CA ARG A 181 1.96 -25.72 -1.58
C ARG A 181 2.81 -25.80 -0.31
N PRO A 182 3.53 -24.73 0.05
CA PRO A 182 4.36 -24.72 1.24
C PRO A 182 3.49 -24.65 2.51
N GLN A 183 3.68 -25.60 3.41
CA GLN A 183 3.01 -25.73 4.70
C GLN A 183 4.01 -25.55 5.86
N PRO A 184 3.63 -24.83 6.92
CA PRO A 184 4.48 -24.66 8.11
C PRO A 184 4.62 -25.98 8.89
N THR A 185 5.86 -26.32 9.30
CA THR A 185 6.14 -27.58 10.00
C THR A 185 6.18 -27.47 11.53
N ARG A 186 6.02 -26.26 12.09
CA ARG A 186 6.22 -25.92 13.52
C ARG A 186 7.64 -26.13 14.03
N ILE A 187 8.60 -26.34 13.13
CA ILE A 187 10.02 -26.43 13.47
C ILE A 187 10.65 -25.05 13.28
N SER A 188 10.97 -24.37 14.38
CA SER A 188 11.67 -23.08 14.36
C SER A 188 13.19 -23.26 14.41
N ARG A 189 13.90 -22.39 13.70
CA ARG A 189 15.35 -22.25 13.76
C ARG A 189 15.74 -20.77 13.85
N PRO A 190 16.78 -20.43 14.63
CA PRO A 190 17.33 -19.10 14.64
C PRO A 190 18.05 -18.79 13.32
N VAL A 191 17.90 -17.57 12.83
CA VAL A 191 18.69 -16.99 11.77
C VAL A 191 19.24 -15.66 12.26
N ASN A 192 20.57 -15.54 12.28
CA ASN A 192 21.24 -14.27 12.53
C ASN A 192 20.83 -13.30 11.43
N ALA A 193 20.08 -12.27 11.79
CA ALA A 193 19.71 -11.17 10.92
C ALA A 193 20.43 -9.92 11.44
N PRO A 194 21.39 -9.32 10.71
CA PRO A 194 22.06 -8.13 11.17
C PRO A 194 21.05 -6.97 11.19
N THR A 195 20.73 -6.51 12.39
CA THR A 195 19.90 -5.35 12.65
C THR A 195 20.71 -4.07 12.45
N THR A 196 20.56 -3.40 11.31
CA THR A 196 20.68 -1.93 11.33
C THR A 196 19.42 -1.38 12.00
N SER A 197 19.52 -1.26 13.31
CA SER A 197 18.52 -0.79 14.28
C SER A 197 17.46 0.18 13.72
N GLY A 198 16.19 -0.15 13.95
CA GLY A 198 15.07 0.75 13.74
C GLY A 198 13.78 0.13 14.24
N HIS A 199 13.59 0.21 15.55
CA HIS A 199 12.40 -0.17 16.33
C HIS A 199 11.10 -0.35 15.53
N CYS A 200 10.55 -1.56 15.57
CA CYS A 200 9.13 -1.83 15.34
C CYS A 200 8.57 -2.50 16.60
N ALA A 201 8.39 -1.71 17.66
CA ALA A 201 7.58 -2.15 18.79
C ALA A 201 6.12 -2.27 18.31
N LYS A 202 5.53 -3.46 18.47
CA LYS A 202 4.06 -3.59 18.35
C LYS A 202 3.43 -2.68 19.41
N PRO A 203 2.38 -1.90 19.09
CA PRO A 203 1.58 -1.30 20.14
C PRO A 203 0.96 -2.42 20.97
N THR A 204 1.43 -2.59 22.19
CA THR A 204 0.76 -3.38 23.23
C THR A 204 -0.57 -2.69 23.51
N THR A 205 -1.67 -3.26 23.03
CA THR A 205 -3.00 -2.91 23.50
C THR A 205 -3.10 -3.37 24.95
N ASP A 206 -3.03 -2.43 25.88
CA ASP A 206 -3.23 -2.65 27.30
C ASP A 206 -4.73 -2.53 27.60
N PRO A 207 -5.45 -3.61 27.96
CA PRO A 207 -6.88 -3.58 28.19
C PRO A 207 -7.16 -3.14 29.64
N THR A 208 -6.71 -1.95 30.03
CA THR A 208 -7.10 -1.39 31.33
C THR A 208 -6.96 0.12 31.34
N THR A 209 -8.02 0.83 30.96
CA THR A 209 -8.51 2.05 31.65
C THR A 209 -9.91 2.34 31.11
N SER A 210 -10.93 1.77 31.77
CA SER A 210 -12.22 2.43 31.90
C SER A 210 -12.06 3.55 32.94
N ASN A 211 -12.39 4.77 32.56
CA ASN A 211 -13.10 5.74 33.40
C ASN A 211 -13.70 6.84 32.54
#